data_AF-A0A7C6R1Q2-F1
#
_entry.id   AF-A0A7C6R1Q2-F1
#
_cell.length_a   1.000
_cell.length_b   1.000
_cell.length_c   1.000
_cell.angle_alpha   90.00
_cell.angle_beta   90.00
_cell.angle_gamma   90.00
#
_symmetry.space_group_name_H-M   'P 1'
#
loop_
_entity.id
_entity.type
_entity.pdbx_description
1 polymer ?
#
loop_
_entity_poly.entity_id
_entity_poly.type
_entity_poly.pdbx_seq_one_letter_code
_entity_poly.pdbx_strand_id
1 'polypeptide(L)'
;MREEGAVELRPDVAREITQFVFRETGLHSIVCDRTGTIIADSAGERIGVVHNGARTIMTTSAEEYAATKEEEVATSGKTKEGYSIAIKADGEKIGTFGITGRLEIVQPIAKIASPLVVKMLRDEEIKEQIQEQARAVSAAIQEAAQVVQQFTASSQELAATSENLIRESREAAHQVQNSAQILSFIRNVADQTKLLGLNAAIEAARAGQAGRGFAVVAGEVRKLAEESSHSVKEIEKTLDQFEKAIGLVSNGIEKNSQITREQAQTVEKIAAMIERLQKIDRELSRMAGNLK
;
A
#
# COMPACT_ATOMS: atom_id res chain seq x y z
N MET A 1 -25.70 -16.81 -9.46
CA MET A 1 -24.62 -17.32 -8.58
C MET A 1 -23.95 -18.44 -9.35
N ARG A 2 -22.73 -18.22 -9.87
CA ARG A 2 -21.93 -19.31 -10.44
C ARG A 2 -21.55 -20.21 -9.26
N GLU A 3 -21.77 -21.52 -9.36
CA GLU A 3 -21.21 -22.46 -8.38
C GLU A 3 -19.70 -22.25 -8.34
N GLU A 4 -19.18 -21.79 -7.21
CA GLU A 4 -17.75 -21.73 -6.95
C GLU A 4 -17.24 -23.18 -6.90
N GLY A 5 -16.42 -23.58 -7.89
CA GLY A 5 -15.55 -24.76 -7.76
C GLY A 5 -15.64 -25.85 -8.83
N ALA A 6 -16.56 -25.78 -9.81
CA ALA A 6 -16.58 -26.78 -10.88
C ALA A 6 -15.56 -26.42 -11.97
N VAL A 7 -14.48 -27.20 -12.08
CA VAL A 7 -13.51 -27.08 -13.19
C VAL A 7 -14.23 -27.32 -14.51
N GLU A 8 -14.30 -26.29 -15.35
CA GLU A 8 -14.94 -26.36 -16.67
C GLU A 8 -13.90 -26.57 -17.75
N LEU A 9 -14.24 -27.41 -18.74
CA LEU A 9 -13.37 -27.73 -19.86
C LEU A 9 -13.32 -26.54 -20.83
N ARG A 10 -12.15 -25.91 -20.97
CA ARG A 10 -11.98 -24.75 -21.83
C ARG A 10 -11.65 -25.14 -23.29
N PRO A 11 -12.26 -24.49 -24.31
CA PRO A 11 -12.03 -24.81 -25.73
C PRO A 11 -10.59 -24.57 -26.22
N ASP A 12 -9.87 -23.60 -25.64
CA ASP A 12 -8.46 -23.32 -25.94
C ASP A 12 -7.56 -24.48 -25.51
N VAL A 13 -7.69 -24.95 -24.26
CA VAL A 13 -6.96 -26.12 -23.75
C VAL A 13 -7.34 -27.39 -24.53
N ALA A 14 -8.63 -27.57 -24.83
CA ALA A 14 -9.10 -28.69 -25.64
C ALA A 14 -8.50 -28.67 -27.06
N ARG A 15 -8.32 -27.49 -27.66
CA ARG A 15 -7.66 -27.35 -28.96
C ARG A 15 -6.16 -27.62 -28.86
N GLU A 16 -5.53 -27.13 -27.81
CA GLU A 16 -4.09 -27.30 -27.61
C GLU A 16 -3.72 -28.78 -27.47
N ILE A 17 -4.45 -29.54 -26.64
CA ILE A 17 -4.18 -30.98 -26.47
C ILE A 17 -4.43 -31.77 -27.76
N THR A 18 -5.50 -31.45 -28.51
CA THR A 18 -5.81 -32.17 -29.76
C THR A 18 -4.75 -31.91 -30.84
N GLN A 19 -4.25 -30.67 -30.92
CA GLN A 19 -3.14 -30.31 -31.81
C GLN A 19 -1.80 -30.87 -31.34
N PHE A 20 -1.53 -30.89 -30.03
CA PHE A 20 -0.35 -31.52 -29.45
C PHE A 20 -0.30 -33.01 -29.81
N VAL A 21 -1.37 -33.75 -29.54
CA VAL A 21 -1.44 -35.19 -29.84
C VAL A 21 -1.27 -35.43 -31.34
N PHE A 22 -1.92 -34.64 -32.20
CA PHE A 22 -1.75 -34.78 -33.65
C PHE A 22 -0.32 -34.52 -34.10
N ARG A 23 0.33 -33.48 -33.57
CA ARG A 23 1.72 -33.14 -33.90
C ARG A 23 2.71 -34.22 -33.48
N GLU A 24 2.56 -34.76 -32.27
CA GLU A 24 3.53 -35.73 -31.73
C GLU A 24 3.27 -37.17 -32.23
N THR A 25 2.04 -37.49 -32.66
CA THR A 25 1.66 -38.88 -32.99
C THR A 25 1.14 -39.08 -34.42
N GLY A 26 0.75 -38.01 -35.11
CA GLY A 26 0.04 -38.07 -36.40
C GLY A 26 -1.41 -38.55 -36.32
N LEU A 27 -1.93 -38.83 -35.11
CA LEU A 27 -3.26 -39.38 -34.91
C LEU A 27 -4.27 -38.29 -34.62
N HIS A 28 -5.45 -38.41 -35.23
CA HIS A 28 -6.53 -37.47 -34.99
C HIS A 28 -7.24 -37.75 -33.67
N SER A 29 -7.44 -36.68 -32.90
CA SER A 29 -8.14 -36.67 -31.63
C SER A 29 -9.21 -35.59 -31.57
N ILE A 30 -10.17 -35.81 -30.69
CA ILE A 30 -11.28 -34.93 -30.36
C ILE A 30 -11.37 -34.76 -28.84
N VAL A 31 -11.87 -33.62 -28.42
CA VAL A 31 -12.28 -33.38 -27.04
C VAL A 31 -13.74 -32.96 -27.05
N CYS A 32 -14.54 -33.58 -26.18
CA CYS A 32 -15.96 -33.28 -26.05
C CYS A 32 -16.29 -32.71 -24.67
N ASP A 33 -17.28 -31.83 -24.60
CA ASP A 33 -17.80 -31.26 -23.36
C ASP A 33 -18.68 -32.25 -22.58
N ARG A 34 -19.28 -31.78 -21.47
CA ARG A 34 -20.19 -32.56 -20.61
C ARG A 34 -21.44 -33.09 -21.35
N THR A 35 -21.80 -32.51 -22.49
CA THR A 35 -22.96 -32.95 -23.30
C THR A 35 -22.57 -34.05 -24.32
N GLY A 36 -21.28 -34.36 -24.42
CA GLY A 36 -20.73 -35.22 -25.46
C GLY A 36 -20.54 -34.52 -26.81
N THR A 37 -20.66 -33.19 -26.85
CA THR A 37 -20.47 -32.39 -28.06
C THR A 37 -18.99 -32.10 -28.27
N ILE A 38 -18.49 -32.28 -29.49
CA ILE A 38 -17.10 -32.02 -29.84
C ILE A 38 -16.83 -30.51 -29.77
N ILE A 39 -15.93 -30.10 -28.89
CA ILE A 39 -15.49 -28.70 -28.73
C ILE A 39 -14.10 -28.44 -29.31
N ALA A 40 -13.31 -29.50 -29.51
CA ALA A 40 -12.06 -29.45 -30.25
C ALA A 40 -11.87 -30.70 -31.09
N ASP A 41 -11.37 -30.50 -32.29
CA ASP A 41 -11.10 -31.55 -33.28
C ASP A 41 -9.80 -31.21 -34.01
N SER A 42 -8.82 -32.10 -33.92
CA SER A 42 -7.55 -31.95 -34.63
C SER A 42 -7.69 -31.88 -36.16
N ALA A 43 -8.74 -32.50 -36.73
CA ALA A 43 -9.06 -32.41 -38.16
C ALA A 43 -9.88 -31.14 -38.50
N GLY A 44 -10.55 -30.54 -37.50
CA GLY A 44 -11.35 -29.32 -37.64
C GLY A 44 -12.71 -29.51 -38.32
N GLU A 45 -13.13 -30.74 -38.60
CA GLU A 45 -14.32 -31.02 -39.44
C GLU A 45 -15.59 -31.25 -38.61
N ARG A 46 -15.46 -31.60 -37.32
CA ARG A 46 -16.58 -32.17 -36.53
C ARG A 46 -16.96 -31.35 -35.30
N ILE A 47 -16.49 -30.11 -35.17
CA ILE A 47 -16.84 -29.23 -34.04
C ILE A 47 -18.37 -29.02 -34.01
N GLY A 48 -18.98 -29.15 -32.83
CA GLY A 48 -20.43 -29.04 -32.62
C GLY A 48 -21.20 -30.34 -32.89
N VAL A 49 -20.55 -31.41 -33.36
CA VAL A 49 -21.18 -32.72 -33.56
C VAL A 49 -21.14 -33.50 -32.25
N VAL A 50 -22.24 -34.21 -31.93
CA VAL A 50 -22.26 -35.09 -30.75
C VAL A 50 -21.62 -36.43 -31.07
N HIS A 51 -20.60 -36.78 -30.28
CA HIS A 51 -19.89 -38.04 -30.42
C HIS A 51 -20.56 -39.14 -29.58
N ASN A 52 -20.92 -40.26 -30.20
CA ASN A 52 -21.69 -41.31 -29.53
C ASN A 52 -20.94 -41.90 -28.31
N GLY A 53 -19.66 -42.25 -28.48
CA GLY A 53 -18.83 -42.75 -27.37
C GLY A 53 -18.66 -41.72 -26.24
N ALA A 54 -18.59 -40.43 -26.57
CA ALA A 54 -18.50 -39.37 -25.58
C ALA A 54 -19.81 -39.22 -24.80
N ARG A 55 -20.94 -39.21 -25.52
CA ARG A 55 -22.28 -39.17 -24.91
C ARG A 55 -22.47 -40.35 -23.96
N THR A 56 -22.12 -41.57 -24.36
CA THR A 56 -22.21 -42.76 -23.51
C THR A 56 -21.39 -42.62 -22.24
N ILE A 57 -20.13 -42.15 -22.33
CA ILE A 57 -19.29 -41.91 -21.14
C ILE A 57 -19.92 -40.84 -20.23
N MET A 58 -20.47 -39.76 -20.81
CA MET A 58 -21.04 -38.67 -20.02
C MET A 58 -22.39 -39.00 -19.36
N THR A 59 -23.21 -39.87 -19.97
CA THR A 59 -24.55 -40.19 -19.47
C THR A 59 -24.64 -41.49 -18.67
N THR A 60 -23.55 -42.25 -18.56
CA THR A 60 -23.51 -43.53 -17.84
C THR A 60 -22.40 -43.56 -16.80
N SER A 61 -22.29 -44.66 -16.05
CA SER A 61 -21.16 -44.92 -15.15
C SER A 61 -19.87 -45.31 -15.88
N ALA A 62 -19.89 -45.52 -17.20
CA ALA A 62 -18.71 -45.89 -17.98
C ALA A 62 -17.66 -44.77 -17.98
N GLU A 63 -16.40 -45.10 -17.75
CA GLU A 63 -15.28 -44.14 -17.76
C GLU A 63 -14.52 -44.14 -19.09
N GLU A 64 -14.74 -45.17 -19.91
CA GLU A 64 -14.06 -45.41 -21.17
C GLU A 64 -15.01 -46.07 -22.17
N TYR A 65 -14.75 -45.86 -23.46
CA TYR A 65 -15.47 -46.47 -24.56
C TYR A 65 -14.47 -46.80 -25.68
N ALA A 66 -14.39 -48.08 -26.04
CA ALA A 66 -13.53 -48.58 -27.10
C ALA A 66 -14.40 -48.98 -28.29
N ALA A 67 -14.29 -48.27 -29.41
CA ALA A 67 -14.92 -48.65 -30.67
C ALA A 67 -14.00 -49.66 -31.38
N THR A 68 -14.48 -50.88 -31.58
CA THR A 68 -13.68 -51.93 -32.23
C THR A 68 -13.78 -51.85 -33.75
N LYS A 69 -12.87 -52.56 -34.43
CA LYS A 69 -12.88 -52.64 -35.89
C LYS A 69 -14.12 -53.35 -36.44
N GLU A 70 -14.68 -54.30 -35.69
CA GLU A 70 -15.96 -54.94 -36.01
C GLU A 70 -17.11 -53.94 -35.94
N GLU A 71 -17.10 -53.03 -34.97
CA GLU A 71 -18.10 -51.98 -34.82
C GLU A 71 -17.98 -50.91 -35.93
N GLU A 72 -16.78 -50.61 -36.39
CA GLU A 72 -16.55 -49.75 -37.55
C GLU A 72 -17.18 -50.34 -38.83
N VAL A 73 -16.97 -51.64 -39.06
CA VAL A 73 -17.58 -52.36 -40.19
C VAL A 73 -19.10 -52.40 -40.06
N ALA A 74 -19.62 -52.70 -38.86
CA ALA A 74 -21.06 -52.78 -38.60
C ALA A 74 -21.77 -51.43 -38.77
N THR A 75 -21.07 -50.32 -38.53
CA THR A 75 -21.62 -48.96 -38.67
C THR A 75 -21.35 -48.32 -40.04
N SER A 76 -20.79 -49.08 -41.00
CA SER A 76 -20.38 -48.57 -42.32
C SER A 76 -19.43 -47.36 -42.23
N GLY A 77 -18.49 -47.39 -41.27
CA GLY A 77 -17.50 -46.33 -41.07
C GLY A 77 -18.02 -45.08 -40.35
N LYS A 78 -19.26 -45.07 -39.86
CA LYS A 78 -19.79 -43.95 -39.06
C LYS A 78 -19.10 -43.80 -37.71
N THR A 79 -18.67 -44.91 -37.11
CA THR A 79 -17.81 -44.94 -35.93
C THR A 79 -16.48 -45.55 -36.33
N LYS A 80 -15.39 -44.77 -36.34
CA LYS A 80 -14.05 -45.29 -36.63
C LYS A 80 -13.49 -46.02 -35.42
N GLU A 81 -12.65 -47.03 -35.64
CA GLU A 81 -11.89 -47.68 -34.57
C GLU A 81 -11.13 -46.62 -33.76
N GLY A 82 -11.28 -46.67 -32.44
CA GLY A 82 -10.73 -45.64 -31.58
C GLY A 82 -11.13 -45.80 -30.14
N TYR A 83 -10.54 -44.97 -29.29
CA TYR A 83 -10.72 -45.07 -27.86
C TYR A 83 -11.06 -43.70 -27.28
N SER A 84 -12.11 -43.66 -26.47
CA SER A 84 -12.57 -42.48 -25.75
C SER A 84 -12.48 -42.73 -24.24
N ILE A 85 -12.05 -41.73 -23.50
CA ILE A 85 -11.92 -41.78 -22.04
C ILE A 85 -12.46 -40.50 -21.41
N ALA A 86 -13.07 -40.62 -20.23
CA ALA A 86 -13.50 -39.48 -19.45
C ALA A 86 -12.31 -38.58 -19.08
N ILE A 87 -12.52 -37.27 -19.17
CA ILE A 87 -11.67 -36.26 -18.55
C ILE A 87 -12.30 -35.95 -17.20
N LYS A 88 -11.54 -36.15 -16.11
CA LYS A 88 -12.05 -35.99 -14.76
C LYS A 88 -11.27 -34.95 -13.98
N ALA A 89 -11.97 -33.94 -13.47
CA ALA A 89 -11.42 -32.97 -12.52
C ALA A 89 -12.18 -33.11 -11.20
N ASP A 90 -11.44 -33.19 -10.09
CA ASP A 90 -11.99 -33.27 -8.73
C ASP A 90 -13.04 -34.38 -8.53
N GLY A 91 -12.83 -35.50 -9.23
CA GLY A 91 -13.69 -36.69 -9.18
C GLY A 91 -14.88 -36.66 -10.15
N GLU A 92 -15.20 -35.52 -10.77
CA GLU A 92 -16.31 -35.36 -11.70
C GLU A 92 -15.88 -35.45 -13.17
N LYS A 93 -16.77 -35.97 -14.03
CA LYS A 93 -16.58 -35.97 -15.48
C LYS A 93 -16.86 -34.57 -16.03
N ILE A 94 -15.84 -33.97 -16.64
CA ILE A 94 -15.93 -32.62 -17.23
C ILE A 94 -15.98 -32.66 -18.77
N GLY A 95 -15.78 -33.84 -19.35
CA GLY A 95 -15.79 -34.08 -20.78
C GLY A 95 -15.12 -35.41 -21.13
N THR A 96 -14.74 -35.58 -22.39
CA THR A 96 -14.03 -36.78 -22.85
C THR A 96 -12.91 -36.44 -23.81
N PHE A 97 -11.85 -37.24 -23.81
CA PHE A 97 -10.80 -37.23 -24.81
C PHE A 97 -10.96 -38.49 -25.68
N GLY A 98 -11.08 -38.30 -26.99
CA GLY A 98 -11.21 -39.37 -27.97
C GLY A 98 -10.07 -39.34 -28.98
N ILE A 99 -9.58 -40.50 -29.38
CA ILE A 99 -8.51 -40.65 -30.38
C ILE A 99 -8.83 -41.81 -31.32
N THR A 100 -8.67 -41.57 -32.61
CA THR A 100 -8.96 -42.56 -33.67
C THR A 100 -7.70 -43.35 -34.02
N GLY A 101 -7.82 -44.67 -34.15
CA GLY A 101 -6.73 -45.58 -34.49
C GLY A 101 -6.84 -46.93 -33.78
N ARG A 102 -5.88 -47.83 -34.06
CA ARG A 102 -5.86 -49.18 -33.47
C ARG A 102 -5.84 -49.13 -31.95
N LEU A 103 -6.74 -49.87 -31.30
CA LEU A 103 -6.95 -49.81 -29.85
C LEU A 103 -5.65 -50.01 -29.04
N GLU A 104 -4.81 -50.95 -29.44
CA GLU A 104 -3.52 -51.24 -28.78
C GLU A 104 -2.55 -50.04 -28.76
N ILE A 105 -2.67 -49.13 -29.72
CA ILE A 105 -1.84 -47.93 -29.86
C ILE A 105 -2.49 -46.75 -29.15
N VAL A 106 -3.79 -46.55 -29.39
CA VAL A 106 -4.47 -45.31 -28.98
C VAL A 106 -4.90 -45.32 -27.52
N GLN A 107 -5.15 -46.50 -26.94
CA GLN A 107 -5.58 -46.60 -25.54
C GLN A 107 -4.51 -46.09 -24.54
N PRO A 108 -3.22 -46.47 -24.63
CA PRO A 108 -2.18 -45.88 -23.78
C PRO A 108 -2.06 -44.36 -23.95
N ILE A 109 -2.16 -43.86 -25.19
CA ILE A 109 -2.08 -42.42 -25.49
C ILE A 109 -3.23 -41.67 -24.83
N ALA A 110 -4.46 -42.15 -24.98
CA ALA A 110 -5.63 -41.53 -24.37
C ALA A 110 -5.57 -41.50 -22.83
N LYS A 111 -5.07 -42.57 -22.21
CA LYS A 111 -4.88 -42.66 -20.76
C LYS A 111 -3.86 -41.65 -20.22
N ILE A 112 -2.91 -41.20 -21.05
CA ILE A 112 -1.97 -40.12 -20.72
C ILE A 112 -2.58 -38.75 -21.06
N ALA A 113 -3.24 -38.64 -22.21
CA ALA A 113 -3.79 -37.39 -22.71
C ALA A 113 -4.92 -36.85 -21.82
N SER A 114 -5.81 -37.70 -21.30
CA SER A 114 -6.93 -37.25 -20.44
C SER A 114 -6.46 -36.54 -19.16
N PRO A 115 -5.57 -37.13 -18.32
CA PRO A 115 -4.98 -36.41 -17.19
C PRO A 115 -4.19 -35.16 -17.60
N LEU A 116 -3.54 -35.18 -18.78
CA LEU A 116 -2.81 -34.03 -19.30
C LEU A 116 -3.76 -32.85 -19.61
N VAL A 117 -4.98 -33.09 -20.10
CA VAL A 117 -6.00 -32.03 -20.26
C VAL A 117 -6.27 -31.33 -18.93
N VAL A 118 -6.46 -32.10 -17.86
CA VAL A 118 -6.75 -31.54 -16.53
C VAL A 118 -5.57 -30.74 -16.00
N LYS A 119 -4.34 -31.22 -16.21
CA LYS A 119 -3.12 -30.48 -15.87
C LYS A 119 -3.07 -29.14 -16.62
N MET A 120 -3.30 -29.14 -17.93
CA MET A 120 -3.29 -27.92 -18.75
C MET A 120 -4.38 -26.92 -18.34
N LEU A 121 -5.57 -27.39 -17.97
CA LEU A 121 -6.64 -26.53 -17.42
C LEU A 121 -6.19 -25.83 -16.13
N ARG A 122 -5.57 -26.58 -15.21
CA ARG A 122 -5.06 -26.04 -13.94
C ARG A 122 -3.89 -25.09 -14.15
N ASP A 123 -3.00 -25.40 -15.08
CA ASP A 123 -1.86 -24.53 -15.41
C ASP A 123 -2.36 -23.16 -15.95
N GLU A 124 -3.41 -23.15 -16.79
CA GLU A 124 -4.00 -21.90 -17.30
C GLU A 124 -4.74 -21.11 -16.20
N GLU A 125 -5.45 -21.78 -15.28
CA GLU A 125 -6.08 -21.12 -14.13
C GLU A 125 -5.04 -20.49 -13.20
N ILE A 126 -3.96 -21.22 -12.87
CA ILE A 126 -2.85 -20.72 -12.05
C ILE A 126 -2.21 -19.51 -12.73
N LYS A 127 -2.02 -19.55 -14.04
CA LYS A 127 -1.46 -18.44 -14.82
C LYS A 127 -2.35 -17.20 -14.77
N GLU A 128 -3.66 -17.34 -14.94
CA GLU A 128 -4.61 -16.23 -14.81
C GLU A 128 -4.57 -15.62 -13.40
N GLN A 129 -4.58 -16.45 -12.37
CA GLN A 129 -4.47 -16.01 -10.97
C GLN A 129 -3.15 -15.27 -10.71
N ILE A 130 -2.02 -15.78 -11.20
CA ILE A 130 -0.71 -15.11 -11.07
C ILE A 130 -0.74 -13.76 -11.79
N GLN A 131 -1.32 -13.67 -12.98
CA GLN A 131 -1.40 -12.40 -13.72
C GLN A 131 -2.28 -11.36 -13.01
N GLU A 132 -3.38 -11.79 -12.41
CA GLU A 132 -4.25 -10.90 -11.62
C GLU A 132 -3.51 -10.41 -10.36
N GLN A 133 -2.88 -11.32 -9.62
CA GLN A 133 -2.09 -10.98 -8.43
C GLN A 133 -0.92 -10.05 -8.78
N ALA A 134 -0.23 -10.27 -9.91
CA ALA A 134 0.83 -9.40 -10.40
C ALA A 134 0.33 -7.96 -10.61
N ARG A 135 -0.82 -7.80 -11.27
CA ARG A 135 -1.42 -6.48 -11.50
C ARG A 135 -1.79 -5.79 -10.18
N ALA A 136 -2.36 -6.53 -9.24
CA ALA A 136 -2.71 -6.00 -7.93
C ALA A 136 -1.48 -5.54 -7.14
N VAL A 137 -0.40 -6.34 -7.15
CA VAL A 137 0.88 -5.99 -6.53
C VAL A 137 1.49 -4.75 -7.18
N SER A 138 1.50 -4.67 -8.52
CA SER A 138 2.02 -3.51 -9.25
C SER A 138 1.28 -2.21 -8.89
N ALA A 139 -0.05 -2.26 -8.81
CA ALA A 139 -0.87 -1.12 -8.39
C ALA A 139 -0.55 -0.68 -6.94
N ALA A 140 -0.45 -1.64 -6.01
CA ALA A 140 -0.10 -1.35 -4.62
C ALA A 140 1.32 -0.74 -4.49
N ILE A 141 2.28 -1.19 -5.30
CA ILE A 141 3.63 -0.62 -5.35
C ILE A 141 3.62 0.82 -5.86
N GLN A 142 2.81 1.13 -6.89
CA GLN A 142 2.67 2.49 -7.40
C GLN A 142 2.04 3.44 -6.37
N GLU A 143 0.99 2.98 -5.67
CA GLU A 143 0.38 3.73 -4.58
C GLU A 143 1.37 3.99 -3.45
N ALA A 144 2.10 2.96 -3.01
CA ALA A 144 3.13 3.10 -2.00
C ALA A 144 4.22 4.12 -2.42
N ALA A 145 4.61 4.13 -3.70
CA ALA A 145 5.60 5.08 -4.21
C ALA A 145 5.09 6.53 -4.13
N GLN A 146 3.82 6.77 -4.45
CA GLN A 146 3.21 8.09 -4.32
C GLN A 146 3.15 8.56 -2.86
N VAL A 147 2.76 7.68 -1.94
CA VAL A 147 2.73 7.97 -0.51
C VAL A 147 4.12 8.33 0.01
N VAL A 148 5.16 7.61 -0.41
CA VAL A 148 6.56 7.92 -0.04
C VAL A 148 7.01 9.27 -0.57
N GLN A 149 6.65 9.63 -1.80
CA GLN A 149 6.97 10.94 -2.37
C GLN A 149 6.28 12.08 -1.59
N GLN A 150 4.99 11.92 -1.29
CA GLN A 150 4.25 12.89 -0.51
C GLN A 150 4.83 13.04 0.90
N PHE A 151 5.17 11.92 1.56
CA PHE A 151 5.77 11.94 2.88
C PHE A 151 7.14 12.63 2.89
N THR A 152 7.95 12.41 1.85
CA THR A 152 9.24 13.10 1.68
C THR A 152 9.06 14.61 1.62
N ALA A 153 8.10 15.09 0.81
CA ALA A 153 7.80 16.51 0.70
C ALA A 153 7.34 17.11 2.04
N SER A 154 6.40 16.45 2.74
CA SER A 154 5.94 16.91 4.05
C SER A 154 7.04 16.90 5.11
N SER A 155 7.97 15.95 5.06
CA SER A 155 9.12 15.91 5.97
C SER A 155 10.09 17.08 5.72
N GLN A 156 10.32 17.46 4.46
CA GLN A 156 11.13 18.64 4.10
C GLN A 156 10.47 19.94 4.55
N GLU A 157 9.15 20.08 4.37
CA GLU A 157 8.38 21.23 4.84
C GLU A 157 8.40 21.34 6.37
N LEU A 158 8.27 20.22 7.08
CA LEU A 158 8.35 20.17 8.53
C LEU A 158 9.74 20.56 9.06
N ALA A 159 10.81 20.15 8.37
CA ALA A 159 12.17 20.54 8.68
C ALA A 159 12.36 22.06 8.54
N ALA A 160 11.94 22.62 7.41
CA ALA A 160 12.01 24.07 7.16
C ALA A 160 11.19 24.88 8.18
N THR A 161 9.99 24.39 8.53
CA THR A 161 9.14 25.00 9.57
C THR A 161 9.82 24.97 10.94
N SER A 162 10.47 23.86 11.28
CA SER A 162 11.20 23.72 12.54
C SER A 162 12.39 24.68 12.61
N GLU A 163 13.13 24.89 11.52
CA GLU A 163 14.21 25.88 11.45
C GLU A 163 13.71 27.31 11.63
N ASN A 164 12.56 27.65 11.01
CA ASN A 164 11.93 28.96 11.20
C ASN A 164 11.50 29.18 12.66
N LEU A 165 10.88 28.17 13.29
CA LEU A 165 10.47 28.24 14.68
C LEU A 165 11.66 28.39 15.65
N ILE A 166 12.80 27.74 15.36
CA ILE A 166 14.04 27.95 16.13
C ILE A 166 14.48 29.41 16.06
N ARG A 167 14.45 30.02 14.87
CA ARG A 167 14.82 31.42 14.68
C ARG A 167 13.89 32.36 15.44
N GLU A 168 12.58 32.18 15.31
CA GLU A 168 11.58 32.98 16.01
C GLU A 168 11.68 32.84 17.53
N SER A 169 11.90 31.61 18.03
CA SER A 169 12.09 31.36 19.45
C SER A 169 13.34 32.08 20.01
N ARG A 170 14.45 32.06 19.26
CA ARG A 170 15.67 32.81 19.63
C ARG A 170 15.43 34.31 19.64
N GLU A 171 14.69 34.84 18.67
CA GLU A 171 14.36 36.26 18.60
C GLU A 171 13.47 36.67 19.78
N ALA A 172 12.46 35.86 20.13
CA ALA A 172 11.62 36.08 21.29
C ALA A 172 12.44 36.08 22.59
N ALA A 173 13.38 35.13 22.76
CA ALA A 173 14.28 35.11 23.91
C ALA A 173 15.10 36.40 24.03
N HIS A 174 15.63 36.90 22.91
CA HIS A 174 16.38 38.15 22.88
C HIS A 174 15.50 39.37 23.22
N GLN A 175 14.25 39.41 22.76
CA GLN A 175 13.29 40.47 23.11
C GLN A 175 12.94 40.47 24.61
N VAL A 176 12.79 39.28 25.22
CA VAL A 176 12.59 39.14 26.67
C VAL A 176 13.79 39.67 27.44
N GLN A 177 15.02 39.32 27.01
CA GLN A 177 16.25 39.82 27.63
C GLN A 177 16.37 41.35 27.55
N ASN A 178 16.07 41.94 26.38
CA ASN A 178 16.07 43.40 26.21
C ASN A 178 15.02 44.08 27.10
N SER A 179 13.83 43.49 27.21
CA SER A 179 12.77 44.00 28.08
C SER A 179 13.18 43.97 29.56
N ALA A 180 13.88 42.91 29.98
CA ALA A 180 14.42 42.82 31.34
C ALA A 180 15.46 43.91 31.63
N GLN A 181 16.31 44.25 30.66
CA GLN A 181 17.28 45.37 30.80
C GLN A 181 16.56 46.72 30.96
N ILE A 182 15.52 46.97 30.17
CA ILE A 182 14.71 48.20 30.27
C ILE A 182 14.03 48.30 31.64
N LEU A 183 13.46 47.21 32.14
CA LEU A 183 12.83 47.18 33.47
C LEU A 183 13.83 47.42 34.60
N SER A 184 15.04 46.87 34.48
CA SER A 184 16.12 47.15 35.43
C SER A 184 16.44 48.64 35.49
N PHE A 185 16.50 49.31 34.33
CA PHE A 185 16.67 50.76 34.26
C PHE A 185 15.49 51.52 34.92
N ILE A 186 14.24 51.14 34.62
CA ILE A 186 13.05 51.78 35.20
C ILE A 186 13.03 51.60 36.73
N ARG A 187 13.38 50.43 37.24
CA ARG A 187 13.54 50.20 38.69
C ARG A 187 14.56 51.16 39.30
N ASN A 188 15.73 51.30 38.68
CA ASN A 188 16.76 52.21 39.17
C ASN A 188 16.26 53.66 39.19
N VAL A 189 15.52 54.10 38.18
CA VAL A 189 14.89 55.43 38.13
C VAL A 189 13.84 55.59 39.24
N ALA A 190 13.00 54.58 39.47
CA ALA A 190 12.01 54.59 40.55
C ALA A 190 12.68 54.69 41.93
N ASP A 191 13.74 53.90 42.17
CA ASP A 191 14.48 53.91 43.43
C ASP A 191 15.20 55.25 43.66
N GLN A 192 15.78 55.85 42.62
CA GLN A 192 16.34 57.21 42.68
C GLN A 192 15.27 58.27 42.95
N THR A 193 14.12 58.18 42.28
CA THR A 193 12.99 59.11 42.47
C THR A 193 12.43 59.02 43.89
N LYS A 194 12.38 57.81 44.44
CA LYS A 194 11.99 57.58 45.84
C LYS A 194 12.94 58.26 46.81
N LEU A 195 14.26 58.19 46.58
CA LEU A 195 15.26 58.88 47.40
C LEU A 195 15.18 60.41 47.25
N LEU A 196 14.96 60.92 46.03
CA LEU A 196 14.71 62.34 45.76
C LEU A 196 13.48 62.85 46.51
N GLY A 197 12.36 62.12 46.44
CA GLY A 197 11.14 62.43 47.18
C GLY A 197 11.35 62.42 48.69
N LEU A 198 12.14 61.49 49.22
CA LEU A 198 12.51 61.46 50.64
C LEU A 198 13.32 62.69 51.04
N ASN A 199 14.35 63.05 50.27
CA ASN A 199 15.18 64.23 50.54
C ASN A 199 14.35 65.52 50.49
N ALA A 200 13.45 65.64 49.51
CA ALA A 200 12.52 66.77 49.40
C ALA A 200 11.55 66.85 50.60
N ALA A 201 11.04 65.71 51.08
CA ALA A 201 10.18 65.67 52.26
C ALA A 201 10.92 66.12 53.53
N ILE A 202 12.20 65.74 53.68
CA ILE A 202 13.06 66.18 54.79
C ILE A 202 13.27 67.70 54.74
N GLU A 203 13.61 68.25 53.57
CA GLU A 203 13.85 69.70 53.44
C GLU A 203 12.56 70.51 53.62
N ALA A 204 11.43 69.99 53.13
CA ALA A 204 10.11 70.58 53.36
C ALA A 204 9.74 70.61 54.85
N ALA A 205 10.06 69.56 55.61
CA ALA A 205 9.89 69.56 57.07
C ALA A 205 10.80 70.58 57.75
N ARG A 206 12.04 70.75 57.27
CA ARG A 206 13.02 71.72 57.78
C ARG A 206 12.58 73.17 57.58
N ALA A 207 11.90 73.47 56.48
CA ALA A 207 11.31 74.78 56.18
C ALA A 207 10.05 75.12 57.03
N GLY A 208 9.57 74.20 57.88
CA GLY A 208 8.48 74.44 58.80
C GLY A 208 7.15 74.77 58.10
N GLN A 209 6.51 75.88 58.47
CA GLN A 209 5.22 76.27 57.87
C GLN A 209 5.33 76.57 56.37
N ALA A 210 6.45 77.15 55.92
CA ALA A 210 6.65 77.51 54.51
C ALA A 210 6.79 76.29 53.60
N GLY A 211 7.18 75.13 54.15
CA GLY A 211 7.39 73.88 53.41
C GLY A 211 6.17 72.96 53.32
N ARG A 212 5.03 73.26 53.95
CA ARG A 212 3.87 72.34 54.02
C ARG A 212 3.35 71.88 52.66
N GLY A 213 3.26 72.79 51.68
CA GLY A 213 2.83 72.43 50.32
C GLY A 213 3.82 71.51 49.62
N PHE A 214 5.12 71.78 49.77
CA PHE A 214 6.19 70.93 49.22
C PHE A 214 6.23 69.55 49.88
N ALA A 215 5.91 69.44 51.17
CA ALA A 215 5.85 68.15 51.87
C ALA A 215 4.78 67.22 51.29
N VAL A 216 3.61 67.76 50.91
CA VAL A 216 2.54 66.98 50.26
C VAL A 216 3.00 66.45 48.90
N VAL A 217 3.59 67.33 48.07
CA VAL A 217 4.11 66.94 46.74
C VAL A 217 5.22 65.89 46.87
N ALA A 218 6.15 66.08 47.80
CA ALA A 218 7.24 65.13 48.04
C ALA A 218 6.72 63.75 48.50
N GLY A 219 5.68 63.72 49.33
CA GLY A 219 4.99 62.50 49.73
C GLY A 219 4.36 61.76 48.54
N GLU A 220 3.67 62.48 47.66
CA GLU A 220 3.04 61.90 46.47
C GLU A 220 4.09 61.37 45.46
N VAL A 221 5.17 62.12 45.23
CA VAL A 221 6.30 61.67 44.38
C VAL A 221 6.91 60.39 44.92
N ARG A 222 7.12 60.30 46.24
CA ARG A 222 7.66 59.08 46.86
C ARG A 222 6.71 57.89 46.71
N LYS A 223 5.40 58.11 46.90
CA LYS A 223 4.37 57.09 46.74
C LYS A 223 4.32 56.56 45.30
N LEU A 224 4.32 57.45 44.30
CA LEU A 224 4.36 57.07 42.88
C LEU A 224 5.61 56.26 42.53
N ALA A 225 6.77 56.62 43.10
CA ALA A 225 8.00 55.87 42.92
C ALA A 225 7.94 54.47 43.54
N GLU A 226 7.34 54.32 44.72
CA GLU A 226 7.10 53.02 45.37
C GLU A 226 6.14 52.13 44.55
N GLU A 227 5.03 52.71 44.06
CA GLU A 227 4.08 52.02 43.18
C GLU A 227 4.74 51.58 41.87
N SER A 228 5.55 52.45 41.24
CA SER A 228 6.31 52.13 40.03
C SER A 228 7.28 50.97 40.23
N SER A 229 8.05 50.98 41.34
CA SER A 229 8.97 49.88 41.67
C SER A 229 8.23 48.55 41.92
N HIS A 230 7.03 48.61 42.51
CA HIS A 230 6.17 47.45 42.68
C HIS A 230 5.67 46.92 41.33
N SER A 231 5.17 47.78 40.44
CA SER A 231 4.74 47.37 39.09
C SER A 231 5.87 46.73 38.30
N VAL A 232 7.09 47.29 38.36
CA VAL A 232 8.25 46.69 37.68
C VAL A 232 8.54 45.27 38.17
N LYS A 233 8.41 44.99 39.48
CA LYS A 233 8.59 43.63 40.02
C LYS A 233 7.58 42.63 39.48
N GLU A 234 6.32 43.04 39.33
CA GLU A 234 5.28 42.17 38.77
C GLU A 234 5.50 41.90 37.26
N ILE A 235 5.98 42.90 36.51
CA ILE A 235 6.34 42.72 35.10
C ILE A 235 7.55 41.78 34.97
N GLU A 236 8.56 41.90 35.84
CA GLU A 236 9.71 40.97 35.83
C GLU A 236 9.31 39.52 36.09
N LYS A 237 8.38 39.26 37.01
CA LYS A 237 7.83 37.90 37.20
C LYS A 237 7.17 37.38 35.92
N THR A 238 6.47 38.24 35.19
CA THR A 238 5.82 37.88 33.92
C THR A 238 6.87 37.58 32.84
N LEU A 239 7.96 38.35 32.77
CA LEU A 239 9.06 38.07 31.85
C LEU A 239 9.78 36.75 32.18
N ASP A 240 10.00 36.43 33.45
CA ASP A 240 10.57 35.13 33.87
C ASP A 240 9.67 33.95 33.42
N GLN A 241 8.35 34.12 33.47
CA GLN A 241 7.41 33.14 32.93
C GLN A 241 7.52 33.00 31.40
N PHE A 242 7.67 34.12 30.68
CA PHE A 242 7.88 34.08 29.23
C PHE A 242 9.20 33.41 28.86
N GLU A 243 10.29 33.70 29.56
CA GLU A 243 11.59 33.07 29.34
C GLU A 243 11.49 31.55 29.48
N LYS A 244 10.83 31.07 30.54
CA LYS A 244 10.58 29.63 30.75
C LYS A 244 9.73 29.03 29.63
N ALA A 245 8.66 29.71 29.22
CA ALA A 245 7.80 29.24 28.13
C ALA A 245 8.56 29.14 26.79
N ILE A 246 9.40 30.13 26.47
CA ILE A 246 10.26 30.13 25.28
C ILE A 246 11.29 28.99 25.36
N GLY A 247 11.85 28.71 26.54
CA GLY A 247 12.72 27.57 26.76
C GLY A 247 12.03 26.22 26.48
N LEU A 248 10.80 26.05 26.97
CA LEU A 248 9.99 24.85 26.69
C LEU A 248 9.68 24.69 25.20
N VAL A 249 9.31 25.78 24.53
CA VAL A 249 9.06 25.79 23.08
C VAL A 249 10.33 25.41 22.31
N SER A 250 11.47 25.99 22.66
CA SER A 250 12.77 25.70 22.03
C SER A 250 13.13 24.21 22.13
N ASN A 251 13.01 23.63 23.33
CA ASN A 251 13.25 22.20 23.54
C ASN A 251 12.28 21.32 22.74
N GLY A 252 11.01 21.73 22.65
CA GLY A 252 9.99 21.05 21.85
C GLY A 252 10.35 21.04 20.37
N ILE A 253 10.81 22.17 19.82
CA ILE A 253 11.21 22.29 18.42
C ILE A 253 12.47 21.46 18.13
N GLU A 254 13.45 21.44 19.03
CA GLU A 254 14.66 20.62 18.87
C GLU A 254 14.33 19.12 18.81
N LYS A 255 13.45 18.66 19.70
CA LYS A 255 12.94 17.27 19.66
C LYS A 255 12.19 16.99 18.36
N ASN A 256 11.37 17.94 17.88
CA ASN A 256 10.66 17.80 16.61
C ASN A 256 11.62 17.71 15.41
N SER A 257 12.69 18.50 15.41
CA SER A 257 13.75 18.46 14.39
C SER A 257 14.47 17.12 14.37
N GLN A 258 14.71 16.51 15.53
CA GLN A 258 15.30 15.17 15.61
C GLN A 258 14.35 14.12 15.03
N ILE A 259 13.08 14.12 15.44
CA ILE A 259 12.06 13.18 14.93
C ILE A 259 11.92 13.30 13.41
N THR A 260 11.91 14.52 12.89
CA THR A 260 11.80 14.78 11.44
C THR A 260 13.00 14.18 10.68
N ARG A 261 14.22 14.26 11.24
CA ARG A 261 15.42 13.64 10.65
C ARG A 261 15.35 12.12 10.65
N GLU A 262 14.89 11.52 11.75
CA GLU A 262 14.70 10.06 11.85
C GLU A 262 13.61 9.55 10.88
N GLN A 263 12.54 10.33 10.70
CA GLN A 263 11.50 10.07 9.73
C GLN A 263 12.06 10.10 8.29
N ALA A 264 12.84 11.12 7.93
CA ALA A 264 13.47 11.20 6.60
C ALA A 264 14.32 9.96 6.28
N GLN A 265 15.14 9.50 7.24
CA GLN A 265 15.93 8.26 7.07
C GLN A 265 15.06 7.01 6.89
N THR A 266 13.92 6.96 7.59
CA THR A 266 12.98 5.84 7.47
C THR A 266 12.33 5.83 6.09
N VAL A 267 12.00 7.00 5.56
CA VAL A 267 11.41 7.17 4.23
C VAL A 267 12.38 6.75 3.13
N GLU A 268 13.66 7.09 3.25
CA GLU A 268 14.69 6.62 2.33
C GLU A 268 14.77 5.08 2.29
N LYS A 269 14.66 4.43 3.46
CA LYS A 269 14.61 2.95 3.52
C LYS A 269 13.37 2.38 2.85
N ILE A 270 12.21 3.00 3.05
CA ILE A 270 10.96 2.58 2.41
C ILE A 270 11.05 2.77 0.88
N ALA A 271 11.60 3.90 0.41
CA ALA A 271 11.83 4.15 -1.01
C ALA A 271 12.70 3.04 -1.63
N ALA A 272 13.80 2.67 -0.98
CA ALA A 272 14.65 1.58 -1.43
C ALA A 272 13.94 0.21 -1.42
N MET A 273 13.04 -0.04 -0.47
CA MET A 273 12.19 -1.25 -0.47
C MET A 273 11.21 -1.27 -1.65
N ILE A 274 10.59 -0.13 -1.96
CA ILE A 274 9.69 0.01 -3.12
C ILE A 274 10.43 -0.27 -4.42
N GLU A 275 11.65 0.24 -4.59
CA GLU A 275 12.47 -0.07 -5.78
C GLU A 275 12.78 -1.57 -5.90
N ARG A 276 13.03 -2.26 -4.78
CA ARG A 276 13.21 -3.72 -4.77
C ARG A 276 11.91 -4.43 -5.13
N LEU A 277 10.77 -4.00 -4.60
CA LEU A 277 9.46 -4.56 -4.95
C LEU A 277 9.14 -4.36 -6.43
N GLN A 278 9.45 -3.21 -7.03
CA GLN A 278 9.31 -2.98 -8.47
C GLN A 278 10.16 -3.93 -9.31
N LYS A 279 11.36 -4.33 -8.83
CA LYS A 279 12.17 -5.35 -9.51
C LYS A 279 11.49 -6.72 -9.45
N ILE A 280 11.00 -7.11 -8.27
CA ILE A 280 10.29 -8.37 -8.06
C ILE A 280 9.02 -8.42 -8.92
N ASP A 281 8.24 -7.34 -8.97
CA ASP A 281 7.03 -7.22 -9.78
C ASP A 281 7.30 -7.42 -11.27
N ARG A 282 8.39 -6.84 -11.79
CA ARG A 282 8.82 -7.05 -13.17
C ARG A 282 9.23 -8.49 -13.45
N GLU A 283 9.93 -9.13 -12.51
CA GLU A 283 10.30 -10.54 -12.64
C GLU A 283 9.08 -11.45 -12.61
N LEU A 284 8.14 -11.19 -11.70
CA LEU A 284 6.90 -11.94 -11.57
C LEU A 284 6.00 -11.80 -12.80
N SER A 285 5.86 -10.57 -13.32
CA SER A 285 5.17 -10.31 -14.59
C SER A 285 5.82 -11.04 -15.77
N ARG A 286 7.15 -11.10 -15.81
CA ARG A 286 7.88 -11.86 -16.84
C ARG A 286 7.67 -13.37 -16.71
N MET A 287 7.68 -13.90 -15.50
CA MET A 287 7.40 -15.33 -15.25
C MET A 287 5.96 -15.68 -15.66
N ALA A 288 4.99 -14.85 -15.30
CA ALA A 288 3.60 -15.01 -15.69
C ALA A 288 3.39 -14.99 -17.22
N GLY A 289 4.16 -14.16 -17.94
CA GLY A 289 4.14 -14.10 -19.40
C GLY A 289 4.88 -15.26 -20.10
N ASN A 290 5.80 -15.93 -19.39
CA ASN A 290 6.62 -17.03 -19.92
C ASN A 290 6.03 -18.42 -19.62
N LEU A 291 4.97 -18.52 -18.81
CA LEU A 291 4.14 -19.73 -18.71
C LEU A 291 3.40 -19.91 -20.04
N LYS A 292 4.09 -20.55 -20.99
CA LYS A 292 3.56 -21.10 -22.23
C LYS A 292 3.55 -22.61 -22.16
#